data_AF-A0A355WK14-F1
#
_entry.id   AF-A0A355WK14-F1
#
_cell.length_a   1.000
_cell.length_b   1.000
_cell.length_c   1.000
_cell.angle_alpha   90.00
_cell.angle_beta   90.00
_cell.angle_gamma   90.00
#
_symmetry.space_group_name_H-M   'P 1'
#
loop_
_entity.id
_entity.type
_entity.pdbx_description
1 polymer ?
#
loop_
_entity_poly.entity_id
_entity_poly.type
_entity_poly.pdbx_seq_one_letter_code
_entity_poly.pdbx_strand_id
1 'polypeptide(L)'
;MLDSIDSLLLQALQKDAHLTAQELGDVLNLSPSQAGRRRQRLEEDGYITGYRARLDPARLGLNVQAFIQVAMVSHTPEAARSFRTL
;
A
#
# COMPACT_ATOMS: atom_id res chain seq x y z
N MET A 1 -12.93 -11.12 -5.27
CA MET A 1 -12.91 -11.28 -3.80
C MET A 1 -11.55 -11.85 -3.43
N LEU A 2 -10.88 -11.27 -2.43
CA LEU A 2 -9.58 -11.76 -1.96
C LEU A 2 -9.73 -13.12 -1.27
N ASP A 3 -8.87 -14.07 -1.62
CA ASP A 3 -8.71 -15.31 -0.85
C ASP A 3 -7.55 -15.21 0.16
N SER A 4 -7.31 -16.30 0.91
CA SER A 4 -6.25 -16.34 1.92
C SER A 4 -4.85 -16.24 1.30
N ILE A 5 -4.65 -16.81 0.12
CA ILE A 5 -3.38 -16.78 -0.62
C ILE A 5 -3.08 -15.37 -1.12
N ASP A 6 -4.09 -14.68 -1.67
CA ASP A 6 -3.94 -13.28 -2.06
C ASP A 6 -3.56 -12.41 -0.86
N SER A 7 -4.15 -12.66 0.31
CA SER A 7 -3.82 -11.93 1.54
C SER A 7 -2.37 -12.17 1.98
N LEU A 8 -1.88 -13.40 1.87
CA LEU A 8 -0.47 -13.75 2.12
C LEU A 8 0.48 -13.11 1.10
N LEU A 9 0.10 -13.11 -0.18
CA LEU A 9 0.86 -12.47 -1.25
C LEU A 9 1.00 -10.96 -0.98
N LEU A 10 -0.09 -10.28 -0.63
CA LEU A 10 -0.06 -8.85 -0.30
C LEU A 10 0.80 -8.57 0.92
N GLN A 11 0.74 -9.40 1.96
CA GLN A 11 1.62 -9.27 3.13
C GLN A 11 3.10 -9.46 2.77
N ALA A 12 3.42 -10.41 1.89
CA ALA A 12 4.78 -10.62 1.41
C ALA A 12 5.29 -9.40 0.63
N LEU A 13 4.49 -8.88 -0.32
CA LEU A 13 4.85 -7.71 -1.12
C LEU A 13 4.94 -6.40 -0.30
N GLN A 14 4.15 -6.26 0.76
CA GLN A 14 4.27 -5.12 1.69
C GLN A 14 5.59 -5.12 2.46
N LYS A 15 6.17 -6.30 2.73
CA LYS A 15 7.49 -6.44 3.34
C LYS A 15 8.59 -6.24 2.32
N ASP A 16 8.44 -6.85 1.15
CA ASP A 16 9.37 -6.74 0.03
C ASP A 16 8.65 -6.79 -1.32
N ALA A 17 8.58 -5.63 -1.97
CA ALA A 17 7.96 -5.46 -3.28
C ALA A 17 8.77 -6.08 -4.44
N HIS A 18 10.04 -6.40 -4.20
CA HIS A 18 10.97 -6.91 -5.21
C HIS A 18 10.96 -8.43 -5.34
N LEU A 19 10.19 -9.13 -4.50
CA LEU A 19 10.06 -10.59 -4.58
C LEU A 19 9.69 -11.02 -6.00
N THR A 20 10.52 -11.90 -6.54
CA THR A 20 10.32 -12.53 -7.84
C THR A 20 9.14 -13.49 -7.78
N ALA A 21 8.64 -13.87 -8.96
CA ALA A 21 7.60 -14.90 -9.05
C ALA A 21 8.05 -16.23 -8.45
N GLN A 22 9.35 -16.55 -8.51
CA GLN A 22 9.93 -17.75 -7.91
C GLN A 22 9.85 -17.68 -6.37
N GLU A 23 10.35 -16.61 -5.78
CA GLU A 23 10.36 -16.43 -4.32
C GLU A 23 8.93 -16.34 -3.75
N LEU A 24 8.02 -15.66 -4.46
CA LEU A 24 6.60 -15.68 -4.09
C LEU A 24 6.01 -17.10 -4.19
N GLY A 25 6.39 -17.87 -5.20
CA GLY A 25 5.99 -19.28 -5.31
C GLY A 25 6.42 -20.10 -4.10
N ASP A 26 7.69 -19.95 -3.69
CA ASP A 26 8.26 -20.65 -2.54
C ASP A 26 7.56 -20.26 -1.22
N VAL A 27 7.28 -18.97 -1.01
CA VAL A 27 6.59 -18.46 0.19
C VAL A 27 5.12 -18.89 0.24
N LEU A 28 4.45 -18.94 -0.91
CA LEU A 28 3.01 -19.21 -1.00
C LEU A 28 2.68 -20.68 -1.27
N ASN A 29 3.69 -21.55 -1.41
CA ASN A 29 3.55 -22.95 -1.85
C ASN A 29 2.80 -23.07 -3.20
N LEU A 30 3.20 -22.24 -4.17
CA LEU A 30 2.64 -22.19 -5.52
C LEU A 30 3.74 -22.38 -6.56
N SER A 31 3.35 -22.73 -7.79
CA SER A 31 4.29 -22.59 -8.90
C SER A 31 4.56 -21.10 -9.19
N PRO A 32 5.74 -20.76 -9.73
CA PRO A 32 6.08 -19.37 -10.05
C PRO A 32 5.06 -18.70 -10.98
N SER A 33 4.53 -19.46 -11.95
CA SER A 33 3.52 -18.96 -12.89
C SER A 33 2.15 -18.70 -12.24
N GLN A 34 1.80 -19.43 -11.18
CA GLN A 34 0.58 -19.16 -10.39
C GLN A 34 0.75 -17.89 -9.54
N ALA A 35 1.90 -17.75 -8.86
CA ALA A 35 2.20 -16.57 -8.06
C ALA A 35 2.24 -15.30 -8.91
N GLY A 36 2.91 -15.33 -10.07
CA GLY A 36 2.98 -14.22 -11.01
C GLY A 36 1.60 -13.78 -11.53
N ARG A 37 0.76 -14.73 -11.97
CA ARG A 37 -0.60 -14.43 -12.44
C ARG A 37 -1.47 -13.82 -11.34
N ARG A 38 -1.33 -14.29 -10.09
CA ARG A 38 -2.06 -13.72 -8.95
C ARG A 38 -1.62 -12.28 -8.66
N ARG A 39 -0.31 -12.01 -8.63
CA ARG A 39 0.23 -10.65 -8.48
C ARG A 39 -0.33 -9.73 -9.56
N GLN A 40 -0.23 -10.13 -10.83
CA GLN A 40 -0.74 -9.34 -11.95
C GLN A 40 -2.24 -9.04 -11.81
N ARG A 41 -3.06 -10.04 -11.50
CA ARG A 41 -4.49 -9.84 -11.27
C ARG A 41 -4.76 -8.84 -10.12
N LEU A 42 -4.02 -8.91 -9.02
CA LEU A 42 -4.20 -7.99 -7.88
C LEU A 42 -3.76 -6.55 -8.21
N GLU A 43 -2.80 -6.37 -9.11
CA GLU A 43 -2.45 -5.07 -9.68
C GLU A 43 -3.56 -4.55 -10.60
N GLU A 44 -4.06 -5.38 -11.53
CA GLU A 44 -5.14 -5.03 -12.47
C GLU A 44 -6.47 -4.71 -11.77
N ASP A 45 -6.81 -5.48 -10.73
CA ASP A 45 -8.00 -5.28 -9.90
C ASP A 45 -7.88 -4.06 -8.96
N GLY A 46 -6.70 -3.43 -8.89
CA GLY A 46 -6.45 -2.23 -8.08
C GLY A 46 -6.24 -2.48 -6.59
N TYR A 47 -6.07 -3.74 -6.15
CA TYR A 47 -5.65 -4.04 -4.77
C TYR A 47 -4.21 -3.57 -4.52
N ILE A 48 -3.35 -3.69 -5.53
CA ILE A 48 -1.99 -3.13 -5.53
C ILE A 48 -2.03 -1.85 -6.35
N THR A 49 -2.06 -0.70 -5.66
CA THR A 49 -2.14 0.63 -6.31
C THR A 49 -0.80 1.16 -6.79
N GLY A 50 0.30 0.54 -6.36
CA GLY A 50 1.64 0.82 -6.86
C GLY A 50 2.74 0.44 -5.89
N TYR A 51 3.97 0.55 -6.38
CA TYR A 51 5.19 0.30 -5.61
C TYR A 51 5.91 1.62 -5.33
N ARG A 52 6.56 1.71 -4.16
CA ARG A 52 7.21 2.92 -3.68
C ARG A 52 8.51 2.57 -2.97
N ALA A 53 9.55 3.37 -3.22
CA ALA A 53 10.76 3.33 -2.40
C ALA A 53 10.48 3.97 -1.03
N ARG A 54 10.93 3.32 0.04
CA ARG A 54 10.94 3.92 1.38
C ARG A 54 12.27 4.63 1.58
N LEU A 55 12.22 5.96 1.67
CA LEU A 55 13.41 6.80 1.79
C LEU A 55 13.67 7.16 3.25
N ASP A 56 14.94 7.38 3.57
CA ASP A 56 15.36 7.92 4.87
C ASP A 56 15.14 9.44 4.88
N PRO A 57 14.19 9.96 5.68
CA PRO A 57 13.90 11.38 5.71
C PRO A 57 15.07 12.22 6.23
N ALA A 58 15.88 11.72 7.17
CA ALA A 58 17.01 12.46 7.74
C ALA A 58 18.10 12.70 6.70
N ARG A 59 18.39 11.69 5.87
CA ARG A 59 19.32 11.83 4.74
C ARG A 59 18.85 12.78 3.65
N LEU A 60 17.54 13.01 3.55
CA LEU A 60 16.93 13.96 2.63
C LEU A 60 16.81 15.37 3.22
N GLY A 61 17.27 15.60 4.45
CA GLY A 61 17.13 16.88 5.15
C GLY A 61 15.71 17.15 5.69
N LEU A 62 14.83 16.15 5.66
CA LEU A 62 13.47 16.21 6.22
C LEU A 62 13.51 15.90 7.72
N ASN A 63 14.15 16.78 8.48
CA ASN A 63 14.49 16.55 9.89
C ASN A 63 13.34 16.84 10.87
N VAL A 64 12.22 17.39 10.38
CA VAL A 64 11.06 17.73 11.20
C VAL A 64 9.85 16.95 10.71
N GLN A 65 9.23 16.21 11.62
CA GLN A 65 7.93 15.57 11.41
C GLN A 65 6.94 16.19 12.39
N ALA A 66 5.83 16.71 11.87
CA ALA A 66 4.77 17.31 12.66
C ALA A 66 3.46 16.56 12.46
N PHE A 67 2.67 16.45 13.52
CA PHE A 67 1.28 16.01 13.47
C PHE A 67 0.40 17.23 13.72
N ILE A 68 -0.53 17.51 12.79
CA ILE A 68 -1.45 18.64 12.91
C ILE A 68 -2.81 18.09 13.31
N GLN A 69 -3.29 18.49 14.49
CA GLN A 69 -4.66 18.22 14.93
C GLN A 69 -5.53 19.40 14.53
N VAL A 70 -6.56 19.13 13.73
CA VAL A 70 -7.57 20.12 13.35
C VAL A 70 -8.86 19.83 14.11
N ALA A 71 -9.34 20.81 14.86
CA ALA A 71 -10.66 20.78 15.50
C ALA A 71 -11.59 21.74 14.78
N MET A 72 -12.75 21.26 14.32
CA MET A 72 -13.75 22.13 13.72
C MET A 72 -14.67 22.70 14.80
N VAL A 73 -14.87 24.03 14.76
CA VAL A 73 -15.73 24.74 15.71
C VAL A 73 -17.21 24.43 15.47
N SER A 74 -17.60 24.03 14.25
CA SER A 74 -18.98 23.64 13.92
C SER A 74 -19.03 22.47 12.92
N HIS A 75 -20.02 21.61 13.08
CA HIS A 75 -20.27 20.45 12.20
C HIS A 75 -21.21 20.79 11.03
N THR A 76 -21.21 22.04 10.56
CA THR A 76 -22.09 22.39 9.44
C THR A 76 -21.59 21.74 8.15
N PRO A 77 -22.49 21.33 7.23
CA PRO A 77 -22.12 20.75 5.94
C PRO A 77 -21.24 21.66 5.06
N GLU A 78 -21.22 22.97 5.35
CA GLU A 78 -20.46 23.98 4.62
C GLU A 78 -19.03 24.12 5.16
N ALA A 79 -18.86 24.09 6.49
CA ALA A 79 -17.55 24.03 7.14
C ALA A 79 -16.81 22.73 6.76
N ALA A 80 -17.51 21.59 6.72
CA ALA A 80 -16.94 20.31 6.32
C ALA A 80 -16.52 20.25 4.84
N ARG A 81 -17.24 20.94 3.94
CA ARG A 81 -16.89 20.99 2.51
C ARG A 81 -15.66 21.84 2.26
N SER A 82 -15.56 23.00 2.91
CA SER A 82 -14.43 23.92 2.73
C SER A 82 -13.10 23.31 3.16
N PHE A 83 -13.09 22.46 4.20
CA PHE A 83 -11.88 21.75 4.64
C PHE A 83 -11.40 20.67 3.64
N ARG A 84 -12.31 20.01 2.91
CA ARG A 84 -11.95 18.92 1.97
C ARG A 84 -11.25 19.39 0.69
N THR A 85 -11.31 20.68 0.40
CA THR A 85 -10.75 21.30 -0.82
C THR A 85 -9.46 22.07 -0.58
N LEU A 86 -8.97 22.13 0.66
CA LEU A 86 -7.62 22.59 1.02
C LEU A 86 -6.61 21.44 0.83
#